data_AF-A0AA41R4I5-F1
#
_entry.id   AF-A0AA41R4I5-F1
#
_cell.length_a   1.000
_cell.length_b   1.000
_cell.length_c   1.000
_cell.angle_alpha   90.00
_cell.angle_beta   90.00
_cell.angle_gamma   90.00
#
_symmetry.space_group_name_H-M   'P 1'
#
loop_
_entity.id
_entity.type
_entity.pdbx_description
1 polymer ?
#
loop_
_entity_poly.entity_id
_entity_poly.type
_entity_poly.pdbx_seq_one_letter_code
_entity_poly.pdbx_strand_id
1 'polypeptide(L)'
;MNQVGTLSKVDDLKTVWEHEARDFTTWLANNLELLGEEIGIDLEHRCNEYTVGKFRLDILAHDLTNDRPVAIENQLEVTDHSHLGQLLTYLAQFPKTGIGIWISKRMRDEHIAALEWLNNQSKDGWSFFGVEVKLFKVDNSLPAPYFDIIVKPNDYTKNRTRGDGSAPSQKLLAYQNFWQNLLDTFKSKYPGITNASKGPTQNWCAIPSGYGGLAFQWAFKSMSRFVIELYIDFANDQGHRSEKNEVFFRLISEKREEIEHAMQTKLKWEQLPAAVSCRIELERDGVNIESLPEDLTGYAIDKMALFRSILLEHIKPVMDVMKQELSFSPE
;
A
#
# COMPACT_ATOMS: atom_id res chain seq x y z
N MET A 1 29.41 18.42 -7.66
CA MET A 1 28.16 18.99 -7.12
C MET A 1 27.09 17.97 -7.42
N ASN A 2 26.55 17.31 -6.40
CA ASN A 2 25.40 16.44 -6.58
C ASN A 2 24.21 17.33 -6.98
N GLN A 3 23.62 17.09 -8.15
CA GLN A 3 22.40 17.79 -8.55
C GLN A 3 21.25 17.19 -7.76
N VAL A 4 20.54 18.02 -7.00
CA VAL A 4 19.30 17.65 -6.32
C VAL A 4 18.14 18.09 -7.20
N GLY A 5 17.16 17.21 -7.38
CA GLY A 5 15.96 17.52 -8.15
C GLY A 5 15.04 18.50 -7.43
N THR A 6 14.25 19.24 -8.19
CA THR A 6 13.28 20.21 -7.65
C THR A 6 11.92 19.54 -7.53
N LEU A 7 11.43 19.40 -6.29
CA LEU A 7 10.06 18.99 -6.02
C LEU A 7 9.09 20.14 -6.36
N SER A 8 8.13 19.85 -7.23
CA SER A 8 7.09 20.78 -7.64
C SER A 8 5.72 20.16 -7.42
N LYS A 9 4.75 20.96 -6.96
CA LYS A 9 3.35 20.54 -6.85
C LYS A 9 2.64 20.81 -8.17
N VAL A 10 1.90 19.82 -8.66
CA VAL A 10 0.98 19.99 -9.79
C VAL A 10 -0.35 20.48 -9.23
N ASP A 11 -0.65 21.76 -9.41
CA ASP A 11 -1.85 22.39 -8.83
C ASP A 11 -3.14 21.95 -9.53
N ASP A 12 -3.10 21.71 -10.84
CA ASP A 12 -4.25 21.26 -11.60
C ASP A 12 -4.21 19.74 -11.82
N LEU A 13 -5.00 19.02 -11.02
CA LEU A 13 -5.11 17.56 -11.10
C LEU A 13 -5.68 17.09 -12.44
N LYS A 14 -6.44 17.95 -13.14
CA LYS A 14 -7.02 17.62 -14.46
C LYS A 14 -5.99 17.50 -15.56
N THR A 15 -4.76 17.95 -15.32
CA THR A 15 -3.63 17.70 -16.25
C THR A 15 -3.19 16.24 -16.28
N VAL A 16 -3.55 15.45 -15.26
CA VAL A 16 -3.27 14.00 -15.17
C VAL A 16 -4.56 13.19 -15.29
N TRP A 17 -5.63 13.63 -14.65
CA TRP A 17 -6.95 13.00 -14.71
C TRP A 17 -7.97 13.97 -15.30
N GLU A 18 -8.10 13.99 -16.63
CA GLU A 18 -8.98 14.95 -17.33
C GLU A 18 -10.44 14.84 -16.88
N HIS A 19 -10.89 13.61 -16.63
CA HIS A 19 -12.24 13.29 -16.18
C HIS A 19 -12.23 12.53 -14.85
N GLU A 20 -12.96 13.05 -13.87
CA GLU A 20 -13.07 12.45 -12.53
C GLU A 20 -13.53 10.99 -12.57
N ALA A 21 -14.72 10.71 -13.13
CA ALA A 21 -15.27 9.36 -13.17
C ALA A 21 -14.49 8.39 -14.07
N ARG A 22 -13.92 8.85 -15.20
CA ARG A 22 -13.26 7.97 -16.17
C ARG A 22 -11.79 7.74 -15.88
N ASP A 23 -11.11 8.76 -15.36
CA ASP A 23 -9.67 8.73 -15.17
C ASP A 23 -9.33 8.58 -13.70
N PHE A 24 -9.80 9.49 -12.84
CA PHE A 24 -9.42 9.48 -11.42
C PHE A 24 -10.05 8.30 -10.66
N THR A 25 -11.36 8.08 -10.78
CA THR A 25 -12.04 6.96 -10.12
C THR A 25 -11.48 5.61 -10.60
N THR A 26 -11.27 5.45 -11.90
CA THR A 26 -10.66 4.23 -12.46
C THR A 26 -9.23 4.03 -11.96
N TRP A 27 -8.42 5.08 -11.96
CA TRP A 27 -7.04 5.01 -11.46
C TRP A 27 -7.03 4.66 -9.97
N LEU A 28 -7.85 5.32 -9.15
CA LEU A 28 -7.94 5.09 -7.71
C LEU A 28 -8.39 3.66 -7.41
N ALA A 29 -9.41 3.14 -8.10
CA ALA A 29 -9.89 1.77 -7.95
C ALA A 29 -8.79 0.72 -8.19
N ASN A 30 -7.89 0.98 -9.14
CA ASN A 30 -6.77 0.10 -9.48
C ASN A 30 -5.54 0.27 -8.57
N ASN A 31 -5.51 1.33 -7.75
CA ASN A 31 -4.37 1.68 -6.89
C ASN A 31 -4.81 1.92 -5.43
N LEU A 32 -5.86 1.22 -4.98
CA LEU A 32 -6.37 1.35 -3.60
C LEU A 32 -5.33 0.98 -2.55
N GLU A 33 -4.31 0.21 -2.91
CA GLU A 33 -3.18 -0.08 -2.03
C GLU A 33 -2.44 1.19 -1.59
N LEU A 34 -2.31 2.22 -2.44
CA LEU A 34 -1.63 3.46 -2.08
C LEU A 34 -2.41 4.23 -1.00
N LEU A 35 -3.74 4.25 -1.14
CA LEU A 35 -4.65 4.82 -0.15
C LEU A 35 -4.67 3.97 1.14
N GLY A 36 -4.72 2.65 0.97
CA GLY A 36 -4.75 1.68 2.07
C GLY A 36 -3.47 1.72 2.92
N GLU A 37 -2.29 1.85 2.30
CA GLU A 37 -1.01 2.03 2.98
C GLU A 37 -0.99 3.34 3.79
N GLU A 38 -1.49 4.43 3.23
CA GLU A 38 -1.49 5.72 3.91
C GLU A 38 -2.52 5.80 5.02
N ILE A 39 -3.70 5.19 4.84
CA ILE A 39 -4.68 5.07 5.90
C ILE A 39 -4.18 4.06 6.94
N GLY A 40 -3.62 2.92 6.54
CA GLY A 40 -3.28 1.79 7.42
C GLY A 40 -4.36 0.70 7.47
N ILE A 41 -5.10 0.52 6.37
CA ILE A 41 -6.10 -0.54 6.17
C ILE A 41 -5.87 -1.24 4.84
N ASP A 42 -6.15 -2.55 4.78
CA ASP A 42 -6.02 -3.33 3.56
C ASP A 42 -7.31 -3.25 2.73
N LEU A 43 -7.29 -2.44 1.66
CA LEU A 43 -8.46 -2.15 0.84
C LEU A 43 -8.57 -3.12 -0.34
N GLU A 44 -9.65 -3.90 -0.36
CA GLU A 44 -10.03 -4.71 -1.51
C GLU A 44 -11.12 -4.00 -2.31
N HIS A 45 -10.85 -3.73 -3.59
CA HIS A 45 -11.85 -3.22 -4.52
C HIS A 45 -13.02 -4.21 -4.67
N ARG A 46 -14.26 -3.71 -4.65
CA ARG A 46 -15.46 -4.52 -4.92
C ARG A 46 -16.18 -4.09 -6.18
N CYS A 47 -16.42 -2.79 -6.34
CA CYS A 47 -17.27 -2.28 -7.42
C CYS A 47 -17.01 -0.78 -7.66
N ASN A 48 -17.14 -0.34 -8.90
CA ASN A 48 -17.25 1.07 -9.27
C ASN A 48 -18.71 1.44 -9.52
N GLU A 49 -19.07 2.70 -9.30
CA GLU A 49 -20.41 3.24 -9.59
C GLU A 49 -21.57 2.49 -8.93
N TYR A 50 -21.41 2.11 -7.66
CA TYR A 50 -22.45 1.38 -6.95
C TYR A 50 -23.69 2.26 -6.73
N THR A 51 -24.84 1.82 -7.24
CA THR A 51 -26.07 2.64 -7.25
C THR A 51 -27.05 2.22 -6.14
N VAL A 52 -27.57 3.20 -5.41
CA VAL A 52 -28.56 3.04 -4.34
C VAL A 52 -29.71 4.01 -4.60
N GLY A 53 -30.80 3.50 -5.15
CA GLY A 53 -31.91 4.35 -5.60
C GLY A 53 -31.43 5.32 -6.68
N LYS A 54 -31.36 6.62 -6.35
CA LYS A 54 -30.88 7.69 -7.25
C LYS A 54 -29.44 8.14 -6.98
N PHE A 55 -28.83 7.65 -5.89
CA PHE A 55 -27.47 8.02 -5.53
C PHE A 55 -26.49 6.98 -6.10
N ARG A 56 -25.30 7.45 -6.44
CA ARG A 56 -24.21 6.63 -6.97
C ARG A 56 -22.97 6.90 -6.14
N LEU A 57 -22.39 5.84 -5.59
CA LEU A 57 -21.10 5.84 -4.92
C LEU A 57 -20.01 5.57 -5.95
N ASP A 58 -18.92 6.33 -5.92
CA ASP A 58 -17.81 6.16 -6.85
C ASP A 58 -17.14 4.78 -6.72
N ILE A 59 -16.68 4.42 -5.52
CA ILE A 59 -16.01 3.15 -5.28
C ILE A 59 -16.54 2.50 -4.00
N LEU A 60 -16.96 1.25 -4.15
CA LEU A 60 -17.16 0.33 -3.04
C LEU A 60 -15.91 -0.54 -2.88
N ALA A 61 -15.36 -0.53 -1.68
CA ALA A 61 -14.25 -1.36 -1.26
C ALA A 61 -14.58 -2.10 0.04
N HIS A 62 -13.64 -2.91 0.51
CA HIS A 62 -13.75 -3.64 1.77
C HIS A 62 -12.43 -3.60 2.51
N ASP A 63 -12.47 -3.26 3.80
CA ASP A 63 -11.31 -3.36 4.69
C ASP A 63 -11.15 -4.82 5.10
N LEU A 64 -10.13 -5.46 4.55
CA LEU A 64 -9.80 -6.86 4.84
C LEU A 64 -9.25 -7.06 6.26
N THR A 65 -8.75 -6.00 6.90
CA THR A 65 -8.14 -6.08 8.24
C THR A 65 -9.22 -6.23 9.30
N ASN A 66 -10.29 -5.46 9.22
CA ASN A 66 -11.36 -5.48 10.23
C ASN A 66 -12.71 -5.99 9.70
N ASP A 67 -12.75 -6.48 8.46
CA ASP A 67 -13.94 -7.00 7.79
C ASP A 67 -15.09 -5.97 7.74
N ARG A 68 -14.77 -4.75 7.29
CA ARG A 68 -15.71 -3.62 7.25
C ARG A 68 -15.95 -3.17 5.80
N PRO A 69 -17.20 -2.85 5.43
CA PRO A 69 -17.48 -2.22 4.14
C PRO A 69 -16.87 -0.82 4.10
N VAL A 70 -16.29 -0.46 2.97
CA VAL A 70 -15.63 0.84 2.75
C VAL A 70 -16.32 1.56 1.61
N ALA A 71 -16.87 2.72 1.89
CA ALA A 71 -17.48 3.62 0.92
C ALA A 71 -16.48 4.71 0.58
N ILE A 72 -16.19 4.91 -0.70
CA ILE A 72 -15.25 5.94 -1.15
C ILE A 72 -15.96 6.85 -2.16
N GLU A 73 -15.94 8.15 -1.87
CA GLU A 73 -16.32 9.23 -2.80
C GLU A 73 -15.06 10.01 -3.16
N ASN A 74 -14.87 10.34 -4.43
CA ASN A 74 -13.66 11.00 -4.89
C ASN A 74 -13.96 12.18 -5.82
N GLN A 75 -13.31 13.31 -5.60
CA GLN A 75 -13.50 14.48 -6.46
C GLN A 75 -12.22 15.27 -6.74
N LEU A 76 -12.07 15.79 -7.96
CA LEU A 76 -10.91 16.58 -8.39
C LEU A 76 -11.00 18.06 -8.01
N GLU A 77 -12.15 18.47 -7.46
CA GLU A 77 -12.43 19.84 -7.00
C GLU A 77 -12.55 19.90 -5.47
N VAL A 78 -12.81 21.10 -4.96
CA VAL A 78 -13.10 21.34 -3.53
C VAL A 78 -14.38 20.61 -3.13
N THR A 79 -14.36 19.94 -1.97
CA THR A 79 -15.52 19.23 -1.39
C THR A 79 -16.87 19.95 -1.51
N ASP A 80 -17.94 19.20 -1.79
CA ASP A 80 -19.33 19.68 -1.84
C ASP A 80 -20.32 18.80 -1.05
N HIS A 81 -21.54 19.30 -0.83
CA HIS A 81 -22.55 18.57 -0.07
C HIS A 81 -23.14 17.34 -0.79
N SER A 82 -23.01 17.27 -2.12
CA SER A 82 -23.55 16.15 -2.90
C SER A 82 -22.77 14.88 -2.59
N HIS A 83 -21.44 14.95 -2.67
CA HIS A 83 -20.56 13.80 -2.39
C HIS A 83 -20.67 13.36 -0.92
N LEU A 84 -20.72 14.31 0.04
CA LEU A 84 -20.98 13.95 1.44
C LEU A 84 -22.32 13.23 1.60
N GLY A 85 -23.37 13.71 0.92
CA GLY A 85 -24.69 13.10 0.94
C GLY A 85 -24.69 11.68 0.36
N GLN A 86 -23.98 11.45 -0.75
CA GLN A 86 -23.82 10.13 -1.36
C GLN A 86 -23.09 9.16 -0.43
N LEU A 87 -21.96 9.59 0.15
CA LEU A 87 -21.18 8.82 1.12
C LEU A 87 -22.04 8.34 2.31
N LEU A 88 -22.78 9.27 2.92
CA LEU A 88 -23.63 8.98 4.08
C LEU A 88 -24.81 8.08 3.71
N THR A 89 -25.45 8.33 2.56
CA THR A 89 -26.57 7.51 2.09
C THR A 89 -26.12 6.07 1.85
N TYR A 90 -24.91 5.89 1.32
CA TYR A 90 -24.37 4.57 1.11
C TYR A 90 -24.07 3.84 2.43
N LEU A 91 -23.36 4.49 3.34
CA LEU A 91 -23.00 3.92 4.64
C LEU A 91 -24.23 3.54 5.48
N ALA A 92 -25.34 4.28 5.35
CA ALA A 92 -26.60 3.98 6.03
C ALA A 92 -27.17 2.58 5.69
N GLN A 93 -26.74 1.95 4.58
CA GLN A 93 -27.12 0.58 4.24
C GLN A 93 -26.37 -0.48 5.06
N PHE A 94 -25.30 -0.09 5.75
CA PHE A 94 -24.50 -0.96 6.62
C PHE A 94 -24.72 -0.55 8.08
N PRO A 95 -25.84 -0.94 8.69
CA PRO A 95 -26.30 -0.40 9.98
C PRO A 95 -25.43 -0.82 11.17
N LYS A 96 -24.41 -1.66 10.97
CA LYS A 96 -23.56 -2.20 12.03
C LYS A 96 -22.16 -1.60 12.04
N THR A 97 -21.56 -1.46 10.86
CA THR A 97 -20.17 -1.01 10.74
C THR A 97 -19.89 -0.53 9.32
N GLY A 98 -19.01 0.46 9.17
CA GLY A 98 -18.55 0.91 7.86
C GLY A 98 -17.51 2.02 7.95
N ILE A 99 -16.70 2.13 6.90
CA ILE A 99 -15.68 3.16 6.76
C ILE A 99 -16.09 4.08 5.61
N GLY A 100 -16.21 5.37 5.86
CA GLY A 100 -16.38 6.38 4.83
C GLY A 100 -15.07 7.07 4.53
N ILE A 101 -14.64 7.10 3.27
CA ILE A 101 -13.46 7.83 2.83
C ILE A 101 -13.90 8.85 1.79
N TRP A 102 -13.66 10.13 2.07
CA TRP A 102 -13.91 11.19 1.11
C TRP A 102 -12.59 11.79 0.65
N ILE A 103 -12.31 11.67 -0.65
CA ILE A 103 -11.07 12.12 -1.28
C ILE A 103 -11.37 13.35 -2.12
N SER A 104 -10.61 14.42 -1.94
CA SER A 104 -10.79 15.65 -2.72
C SER A 104 -9.47 16.33 -3.03
N LYS A 105 -9.44 17.28 -3.97
CA LYS A 105 -8.28 18.18 -4.14
C LYS A 105 -8.05 19.05 -2.90
N ARG A 106 -9.14 19.49 -2.26
CA ARG A 106 -9.14 20.30 -1.04
C ARG A 106 -10.42 20.11 -0.25
N MET A 107 -10.29 19.95 1.06
CA MET A 107 -11.43 19.92 1.96
C MET A 107 -11.81 21.32 2.46
N ARG A 108 -13.11 21.59 2.56
CA ARG A 108 -13.63 22.80 3.21
C ARG A 108 -13.61 22.61 4.72
N ASP A 109 -13.35 23.68 5.45
CA ASP A 109 -13.31 23.66 6.92
C ASP A 109 -14.65 23.16 7.51
N GLU A 110 -15.78 23.50 6.88
CA GLU A 110 -17.11 23.04 7.29
C GLU A 110 -17.28 21.52 7.08
N HIS A 111 -16.68 20.95 6.04
CA HIS A 111 -16.72 19.52 5.77
C HIS A 111 -15.74 18.75 6.66
N ILE A 112 -14.58 19.33 6.97
CA ILE A 112 -13.65 18.82 7.98
C ILE A 112 -14.39 18.70 9.32
N ALA A 113 -15.00 19.80 9.78
CA ALA A 113 -15.77 19.84 11.02
C ALA A 113 -16.93 18.83 11.01
N ALA A 114 -17.61 18.63 9.87
CA ALA A 114 -18.67 17.65 9.75
C ALA A 114 -18.16 16.20 9.90
N LEU A 115 -17.05 15.84 9.23
CA LEU A 115 -16.45 14.51 9.37
C LEU A 115 -15.89 14.27 10.78
N GLU A 116 -15.28 15.27 11.40
CA GLU A 116 -14.85 15.21 12.80
C GLU A 116 -16.03 15.03 13.75
N TRP A 117 -17.11 15.78 13.55
CA TRP A 117 -18.34 15.60 14.33
C TRP A 117 -18.91 14.19 14.16
N LEU A 118 -18.94 13.65 12.94
CA LEU A 118 -19.37 12.26 12.69
C LEU A 118 -18.48 11.25 13.43
N ASN A 119 -17.17 11.41 13.40
CA ASN A 119 -16.24 10.56 14.16
C ASN A 119 -16.46 10.67 15.68
N ASN A 120 -16.80 11.85 16.19
CA ASN A 120 -17.10 12.07 17.60
C ASN A 120 -18.45 11.45 18.05
N GLN A 121 -19.44 11.41 17.15
CA GLN A 121 -20.76 10.83 17.45
C GLN A 121 -20.82 9.32 17.24
N SER A 122 -20.00 8.81 16.32
CA SER A 122 -19.95 7.39 16.00
C SER A 122 -19.29 6.63 17.13
N LYS A 123 -20.05 5.80 17.85
CA LYS A 123 -19.48 4.73 18.70
C LYS A 123 -18.83 3.67 17.82
N ASP A 124 -18.03 2.79 18.44
CA ASP A 124 -17.34 1.66 17.79
C ASP A 124 -18.19 1.04 16.67
N GLY A 125 -17.79 1.26 15.42
CA GLY A 125 -18.56 0.81 14.25
C GLY A 125 -18.41 1.69 13.00
N TRP A 126 -18.37 3.02 13.13
CA TRP A 126 -18.16 3.90 11.97
C TRP A 126 -16.89 4.71 12.05
N SER A 127 -16.25 4.90 10.90
CA SER A 127 -14.98 5.62 10.80
C SER A 127 -15.00 6.46 9.54
N PHE A 128 -14.75 7.75 9.69
CA PHE A 128 -14.76 8.70 8.59
C PHE A 128 -13.36 9.25 8.37
N PHE A 129 -12.91 9.21 7.13
CA PHE A 129 -11.65 9.76 6.68
C PHE A 129 -11.90 10.88 5.68
N GLY A 130 -11.20 11.98 5.89
CA GLY A 130 -11.11 13.07 4.94
C GLY A 130 -9.70 13.13 4.39
N VAL A 131 -9.56 12.99 3.07
CA VAL A 131 -8.27 12.84 2.41
C VAL A 131 -8.14 13.88 1.31
N GLU A 132 -6.99 14.56 1.28
CA GLU A 132 -6.62 15.42 0.15
C GLU A 132 -5.68 14.69 -0.79
N VAL A 133 -6.06 14.56 -2.06
CA VAL A 133 -5.17 14.05 -3.11
C VAL A 133 -4.32 15.20 -3.67
N LYS A 134 -3.01 14.98 -3.71
CA LYS A 134 -2.00 15.91 -4.22
C LYS A 134 -1.17 15.23 -5.29
N LEU A 135 -0.67 16.00 -6.25
CA LEU A 135 0.28 15.52 -7.25
C LEU A 135 1.60 16.26 -7.11
N PHE A 136 2.69 15.51 -7.05
CA PHE A 136 4.05 16.04 -6.97
C PHE A 136 4.90 15.55 -8.13
N LYS A 137 5.86 16.34 -8.58
CA LYS A 137 6.78 15.99 -9.64
C LYS A 137 8.19 16.41 -9.26
N VAL A 138 9.15 15.53 -9.48
CA VAL A 138 10.58 15.84 -9.30
C VAL A 138 11.18 16.05 -10.67
N ASP A 139 11.67 17.26 -10.94
CA ASP A 139 12.20 17.67 -12.24
C ASP A 139 11.26 17.30 -13.41
N ASN A 140 11.66 16.34 -14.25
CA ASN A 140 10.93 15.87 -15.43
C ASN A 140 10.25 14.51 -15.21
N SER A 141 10.11 14.03 -13.97
CA SER A 141 9.42 12.78 -13.67
C SER A 141 7.94 12.80 -14.07
N LEU A 142 7.31 11.62 -14.03
CA LEU A 142 5.86 11.54 -14.01
C LEU A 142 5.32 12.14 -12.70
N PRO A 143 4.13 12.77 -12.72
CA PRO A 143 3.44 13.19 -11.51
C PRO A 143 3.11 12.01 -10.59
N ALA A 144 3.29 12.22 -9.30
CA ALA A 144 3.19 11.26 -8.23
C ALA A 144 2.02 11.60 -7.32
N PRO A 145 1.04 10.69 -7.14
CA PRO A 145 -0.07 10.90 -6.23
C PRO A 145 0.40 10.78 -4.78
N TYR A 146 -0.10 11.68 -3.95
CA TYR A 146 0.09 11.67 -2.51
C TYR A 146 -1.25 11.91 -1.83
N PHE A 147 -1.59 11.04 -0.88
CA PHE A 147 -2.79 11.17 -0.07
C PHE A 147 -2.44 11.78 1.27
N ASP A 148 -3.03 12.94 1.57
CA ASP A 148 -2.86 13.63 2.84
C ASP A 148 -4.10 13.43 3.71
N ILE A 149 -3.97 12.78 4.86
CA ILE A 149 -5.11 12.48 5.74
C ILE A 149 -5.39 13.70 6.61
N ILE A 150 -6.42 14.45 6.23
CA ILE A 150 -6.85 15.66 6.93
C ILE A 150 -7.76 15.32 8.12
N VAL A 151 -8.67 14.36 7.94
CA VAL A 151 -9.57 13.88 8.99
C VAL A 151 -9.43 12.37 9.15
N LYS A 152 -9.38 11.92 10.41
CA LYS A 152 -9.37 10.51 10.81
C LYS A 152 -10.10 10.34 12.14
N PRO A 153 -10.51 9.10 12.52
CA PRO A 153 -11.11 8.85 13.82
C PRO A 153 -10.13 9.12 14.98
N ASN A 154 -10.64 9.56 16.14
CA ASN A 154 -9.81 9.97 17.28
C ASN A 154 -8.89 8.85 17.81
N ASP A 155 -9.38 7.61 17.82
CA ASP A 155 -8.66 6.44 18.33
C ASP A 155 -7.80 5.74 17.27
N TYR A 156 -7.61 6.40 16.12
CA TYR A 156 -6.94 5.85 14.96
C TYR A 156 -5.41 6.05 15.01
N THR A 157 -4.70 4.95 15.22
CA THR A 157 -3.24 4.86 15.02
C THR A 157 -2.96 3.92 13.85
N LYS A 158 -2.06 4.30 12.92
CA LYS A 158 -1.63 3.51 11.74
C LYS A 158 -1.29 2.03 12.04
N ASN A 159 -0.98 1.70 13.31
CA ASN A 159 -0.60 0.36 13.77
C ASN A 159 -1.60 -0.33 14.72
N ARG A 160 -2.87 0.12 14.83
CA ARG A 160 -3.86 -0.61 15.65
C ARG A 160 -4.47 -1.78 14.87
N THR A 161 -3.68 -2.84 14.70
CA THR A 161 -4.21 -4.21 14.76
C THR A 161 -4.42 -4.55 16.24
N ARG A 162 -5.56 -4.14 16.83
CA ARG A 162 -6.25 -4.78 17.97
C ARG A 162 -7.29 -3.87 18.65
N GLY A 163 -8.45 -4.48 18.89
CA GLY A 163 -9.56 -4.01 19.72
C GLY A 163 -10.73 -3.57 18.83
N ASP A 164 -11.74 -4.40 18.59
CA ASP A 164 -12.62 -4.91 19.62
C ASP A 164 -12.90 -6.43 19.52
N GLY A 165 -13.50 -7.03 20.54
CA GLY A 165 -13.68 -8.48 20.76
C GLY A 165 -14.50 -9.29 19.74
N SER A 166 -14.46 -8.95 18.45
CA SER A 166 -14.94 -9.80 17.37
C SER A 166 -13.94 -10.94 17.11
N ALA A 167 -14.43 -12.16 16.94
CA ALA A 167 -13.62 -13.29 16.47
C ALA A 167 -12.83 -12.87 15.20
N PRO A 168 -11.57 -13.29 15.04
CA PRO A 168 -10.79 -12.95 13.85
C PRO A 168 -11.57 -13.38 12.60
N SER A 169 -11.68 -12.48 11.62
CA SER A 169 -12.39 -12.77 10.36
C SER A 169 -11.83 -14.07 9.75
N GLN A 170 -12.67 -14.84 9.06
CA GLN A 170 -12.25 -16.10 8.45
C GLN A 170 -11.03 -15.92 7.52
N LYS A 171 -10.91 -14.74 6.90
CA LYS A 171 -9.78 -14.37 6.05
C LYS A 171 -8.49 -14.12 6.83
N LEU A 172 -8.55 -13.44 8.00
CA LEU A 172 -7.38 -13.28 8.88
C LEU A 172 -6.85 -14.63 9.37
N LEU A 173 -7.76 -15.56 9.69
CA LEU A 173 -7.39 -16.94 10.03
C LEU A 173 -6.79 -17.67 8.82
N ALA A 174 -7.34 -17.48 7.62
CA ALA A 174 -6.78 -18.04 6.40
C ALA A 174 -5.34 -17.55 6.13
N TYR A 175 -5.09 -16.24 6.25
CA TYR A 175 -3.73 -15.68 6.18
C TYR A 175 -2.83 -16.29 7.24
N GLN A 176 -3.27 -16.32 8.50
CA GLN A 176 -2.47 -16.85 9.59
C GLN A 176 -2.07 -18.31 9.34
N ASN A 177 -3.04 -19.14 8.92
CA ASN A 177 -2.82 -20.56 8.63
C ASN A 177 -1.89 -20.75 7.44
N PHE A 178 -2.10 -20.01 6.35
CA PHE A 178 -1.26 -20.07 5.17
C PHE A 178 0.18 -19.67 5.49
N TRP A 179 0.38 -18.52 6.15
CA TRP A 179 1.71 -18.07 6.49
C TRP A 179 2.41 -18.96 7.52
N GLN A 180 1.67 -19.51 8.48
CA GLN A 180 2.24 -20.46 9.42
C GLN A 180 2.77 -21.69 8.68
N ASN A 181 1.95 -22.29 7.79
CA ASN A 181 2.34 -23.44 7.00
C ASN A 181 3.54 -23.14 6.08
N LEU A 182 3.51 -21.99 5.40
CA LEU A 182 4.58 -21.55 4.51
C LEU A 182 5.88 -21.31 5.28
N LEU A 183 5.84 -20.60 6.41
CA LEU A 183 7.03 -20.32 7.24
C LEU A 183 7.64 -21.59 7.82
N ASP A 184 6.82 -22.52 8.31
CA ASP A 184 7.32 -23.76 8.89
C ASP A 184 7.98 -24.65 7.83
N THR A 185 7.37 -24.74 6.65
CA THR A 185 7.95 -25.47 5.52
C THR A 185 9.22 -24.78 5.00
N PHE A 186 9.21 -23.45 4.90
CA PHE A 186 10.36 -22.65 4.45
C PHE A 186 11.56 -22.81 5.41
N LYS A 187 11.35 -22.75 6.73
CA LYS A 187 12.42 -22.97 7.73
C LYS A 187 12.98 -24.38 7.68
N SER A 188 12.13 -25.38 7.47
CA SER A 188 12.55 -26.77 7.34
C SER A 188 13.47 -26.95 6.13
N LYS A 189 13.14 -26.33 5.00
CA LYS A 189 13.93 -26.40 3.77
C LYS A 189 15.18 -25.50 3.79
N TYR A 190 15.09 -24.33 4.40
CA TYR A 190 16.14 -23.31 4.45
C TYR A 190 16.40 -22.81 5.87
N PRO A 191 17.01 -23.63 6.74
CA PRO A 191 17.25 -23.28 8.13
C PRO A 191 18.17 -22.05 8.25
N GLY A 192 17.85 -21.16 9.20
CA GLY A 192 18.66 -19.98 9.51
C GLY A 192 18.33 -18.70 8.72
N ILE A 193 17.43 -18.75 7.73
CA ILE A 193 17.01 -17.54 7.00
C ILE A 193 16.06 -16.65 7.83
N THR A 194 15.15 -17.23 8.60
CA THR A 194 14.20 -16.48 9.43
C THR A 194 13.95 -17.16 10.77
N ASN A 195 13.76 -16.35 11.82
CA ASN A 195 13.36 -16.78 13.15
C ASN A 195 11.87 -16.56 13.42
N ALA A 196 11.09 -16.10 12.44
CA ALA A 196 9.66 -15.79 12.59
C ALA A 196 8.88 -17.04 13.01
N SER A 197 8.44 -17.13 14.27
CA SER A 197 7.80 -18.32 14.82
C SER A 197 6.29 -18.38 14.57
N LYS A 198 5.67 -17.26 14.20
CA LYS A 198 4.22 -17.14 14.04
C LYS A 198 3.88 -16.51 12.69
N GLY A 199 2.97 -17.16 11.95
CA GLY A 199 2.35 -16.58 10.76
C GLY A 199 1.59 -15.30 11.12
N PRO A 200 1.77 -14.18 10.39
CA PRO A 200 1.07 -12.94 10.67
C PRO A 200 -0.41 -13.03 10.25
N THR A 201 -1.25 -12.14 10.75
CA THR A 201 -2.70 -12.07 10.43
C THR A 201 -2.96 -10.93 9.44
N GLN A 202 -2.18 -10.85 8.37
CA GLN A 202 -2.21 -9.77 7.38
C GLN A 202 -1.86 -10.36 6.01
N ASN A 203 -2.08 -9.59 4.96
CA ASN A 203 -1.87 -10.00 3.58
C ASN A 203 -0.39 -10.15 3.18
N TRP A 204 0.57 -9.84 4.04
CA TRP A 204 2.01 -10.02 3.78
C TRP A 204 2.75 -10.70 4.93
N CYS A 205 3.85 -11.37 4.59
CA CYS A 205 4.76 -12.02 5.51
C CYS A 205 6.21 -11.75 5.10
N ALA A 206 6.96 -11.06 5.97
CA ALA A 206 8.35 -10.70 5.70
C ALA A 206 9.36 -11.64 6.38
N ILE A 207 10.53 -11.77 5.75
CA ILE A 207 11.73 -12.41 6.26
C ILE A 207 12.92 -11.44 6.17
N PRO A 208 13.92 -11.56 7.05
CA PRO A 208 15.00 -10.59 7.10
C PRO A 208 15.89 -10.70 5.85
N SER A 209 16.29 -9.53 5.33
CA SER A 209 17.34 -9.42 4.33
C SER A 209 18.75 -9.52 4.93
N GLY A 210 18.88 -9.20 6.23
CA GLY A 210 20.17 -8.98 6.90
C GLY A 210 20.68 -7.54 6.82
N TYR A 211 19.99 -6.66 6.10
CA TYR A 211 20.31 -5.25 5.96
C TYR A 211 19.17 -4.39 6.48
N GLY A 212 19.49 -3.38 7.30
CA GLY A 212 18.50 -2.42 7.77
C GLY A 212 17.86 -1.68 6.59
N GLY A 213 16.54 -1.49 6.66
CA GLY A 213 15.75 -0.83 5.62
C GLY A 213 15.38 -1.72 4.43
N LEU A 214 15.75 -3.01 4.44
CA LEU A 214 15.41 -3.96 3.39
C LEU A 214 14.72 -5.19 3.97
N ALA A 215 13.63 -5.64 3.36
CA ALA A 215 12.94 -6.88 3.74
C ALA A 215 12.54 -7.68 2.51
N PHE A 216 12.68 -9.00 2.57
CA PHE A 216 12.07 -9.88 1.58
C PHE A 216 10.68 -10.25 2.06
N GLN A 217 9.67 -10.20 1.19
CA GLN A 217 8.28 -10.47 1.57
C GLN A 217 7.56 -11.36 0.58
N TRP A 218 6.62 -12.14 1.10
CA TRP A 218 5.47 -12.61 0.32
C TRP A 218 4.29 -11.71 0.61
N ALA A 219 3.48 -11.38 -0.40
CA ALA A 219 2.25 -10.63 -0.20
C ALA A 219 1.14 -11.06 -1.16
N PHE A 220 -0.10 -11.06 -0.67
CA PHE A 220 -1.30 -11.03 -1.50
C PHE A 220 -1.67 -9.58 -1.75
N LYS A 221 -1.81 -9.20 -3.02
CA LYS A 221 -2.18 -7.87 -3.47
C LYS A 221 -3.56 -7.87 -4.12
N SER A 222 -4.09 -6.67 -4.31
CA SER A 222 -5.31 -6.40 -5.06
C SER A 222 -5.31 -7.11 -6.43
N MET A 223 -6.51 -7.36 -6.97
CA MET A 223 -6.72 -8.05 -8.26
C MET A 223 -6.20 -9.50 -8.30
N SER A 224 -6.24 -10.22 -7.17
CA SER A 224 -5.83 -11.63 -7.06
C SER A 224 -4.38 -11.84 -7.50
N ARG A 225 -3.47 -11.04 -6.95
CA ARG A 225 -2.03 -11.14 -7.25
C ARG A 225 -1.30 -11.66 -6.02
N PHE A 226 -0.36 -12.57 -6.23
CA PHE A 226 0.60 -12.97 -5.19
C PHE A 226 1.99 -12.55 -5.63
N VAL A 227 2.70 -11.84 -4.76
CA VAL A 227 4.03 -11.32 -5.07
C VAL A 227 5.07 -11.85 -4.09
N ILE A 228 6.28 -12.01 -4.63
CA ILE A 228 7.51 -12.14 -3.88
C ILE A 228 8.30 -10.87 -4.15
N GLU A 229 8.63 -10.12 -3.11
CA GLU A 229 9.21 -8.80 -3.28
C GLU A 229 10.41 -8.53 -2.37
N LEU A 230 11.31 -7.67 -2.87
CA LEU A 230 12.25 -6.93 -2.04
C LEU A 230 11.61 -5.58 -1.77
N TYR A 231 11.23 -5.37 -0.51
CA TYR A 231 10.71 -4.12 -0.01
C TYR A 231 11.84 -3.27 0.54
N ILE A 232 11.89 -2.01 0.11
CA ILE A 232 12.94 -1.04 0.39
C ILE A 232 12.31 0.11 1.15
N ASP A 233 12.63 0.25 2.43
CA ASP A 233 12.14 1.32 3.29
C ASP A 233 13.12 1.59 4.46
N PHE A 234 13.91 2.66 4.34
CA PHE A 234 14.84 3.11 5.37
C PHE A 234 14.16 3.97 6.47
N ALA A 235 12.99 3.54 6.95
CA ALA A 235 12.12 4.28 7.89
C ALA A 235 12.78 4.78 9.19
N ASN A 236 13.80 4.07 9.69
CA ASN A 236 14.47 4.39 10.95
C ASN A 236 15.47 5.55 10.84
N ASP A 237 15.67 6.10 9.64
CA ASP A 237 16.57 7.23 9.39
C ASP A 237 15.78 8.53 9.23
N GLN A 238 15.47 9.16 10.37
CA GLN A 238 14.69 10.40 10.40
C GLN A 238 15.47 11.52 9.68
N GLY A 239 14.92 12.00 8.56
CA GLY A 239 15.50 13.09 7.75
C GLY A 239 15.95 12.67 6.35
N HIS A 240 16.32 11.40 6.14
CA HIS A 240 16.90 10.93 4.87
C HIS A 240 16.21 9.69 4.28
N ARG A 241 15.09 9.24 4.85
CA ARG A 241 14.34 8.05 4.38
C ARG A 241 14.11 8.05 2.86
N SER A 242 13.55 9.15 2.32
CA SER A 242 13.23 9.25 0.89
C SER A 242 14.48 9.20 0.02
N GLU A 243 15.53 9.94 0.39
CA GLU A 243 16.81 9.95 -0.33
C GLU A 243 17.46 8.57 -0.32
N LYS A 244 17.48 7.89 0.83
CA LYS A 244 18.06 6.55 0.96
C LYS A 244 17.32 5.52 0.13
N ASN A 245 15.99 5.55 0.14
CA ASN A 245 15.18 4.67 -0.70
C ASN A 245 15.49 4.89 -2.18
N GLU A 246 15.54 6.16 -2.62
CA GLU A 246 15.80 6.54 -4.01
C GLU A 246 17.21 6.14 -4.46
N VAL A 247 18.25 6.45 -3.67
CA VAL A 247 19.64 6.10 -3.99
C VAL A 247 19.80 4.60 -4.06
N PHE A 248 19.29 3.85 -3.07
CA PHE A 248 19.37 2.40 -3.08
C PHE A 248 18.64 1.82 -4.31
N PHE A 249 17.41 2.28 -4.57
CA PHE A 249 16.61 1.81 -5.69
C PHE A 249 17.26 2.09 -7.04
N ARG A 250 17.84 3.28 -7.24
CA ARG A 250 18.60 3.62 -8.45
C ARG A 250 19.77 2.67 -8.65
N LEU A 251 20.61 2.50 -7.62
CA LEU A 251 21.82 1.66 -7.70
C LEU A 251 21.48 0.19 -7.97
N ILE A 252 20.46 -0.37 -7.32
CA ILE A 252 20.04 -1.75 -7.59
C ILE A 252 19.37 -1.89 -8.96
N SER A 253 18.71 -0.85 -9.48
CA SER A 253 18.11 -0.85 -10.82
C SER A 253 19.16 -0.89 -11.95
N GLU A 254 20.37 -0.38 -11.71
CA GLU A 254 21.50 -0.55 -12.65
C GLU A 254 21.89 -2.02 -12.83
N LYS A 255 21.51 -2.89 -11.88
CA LYS A 255 21.71 -4.34 -11.92
C LYS A 255 20.53 -5.11 -12.49
N ARG A 256 19.51 -4.42 -13.01
CA ARG A 256 18.27 -5.02 -13.50
C ARG A 256 18.49 -6.13 -14.53
N GLU A 257 19.31 -5.89 -15.55
CA GLU A 257 19.53 -6.87 -16.61
C GLU A 257 20.22 -8.14 -16.09
N GLU A 258 21.24 -7.97 -15.24
CA GLU A 258 21.94 -9.07 -14.57
C GLU A 258 20.99 -9.90 -13.71
N ILE A 259 20.16 -9.23 -12.89
CA ILE A 259 19.19 -9.86 -11.98
C ILE A 259 18.10 -10.59 -12.76
N GLU A 260 17.47 -9.95 -13.75
CA GLU A 260 16.40 -10.56 -14.56
C GLU A 260 16.93 -11.74 -15.39
N HIS A 261 18.17 -11.66 -15.89
CA HIS A 261 18.83 -12.78 -16.57
C HIS A 261 19.06 -13.96 -15.61
N ALA A 262 19.58 -13.71 -14.41
CA ALA A 262 19.78 -14.75 -13.40
C ALA A 262 18.45 -15.37 -12.93
N MET A 263 17.40 -14.55 -12.83
CA MET A 263 16.04 -14.99 -12.46
C MET A 263 15.33 -15.75 -13.59
N GLN A 264 15.81 -15.63 -14.83
CA GLN A 264 15.16 -16.13 -16.05
C GLN A 264 13.71 -15.65 -16.20
N THR A 265 13.41 -14.46 -15.67
CA THR A 265 12.09 -13.83 -15.76
C THR A 265 12.23 -12.32 -15.62
N LYS A 266 11.28 -11.60 -16.21
CA LYS A 266 11.13 -10.17 -15.95
C LYS A 266 10.59 -9.95 -14.54
N LEU A 267 11.07 -8.88 -13.91
CA LEU A 267 10.60 -8.42 -12.62
C LEU A 267 9.90 -7.08 -12.81
N LYS A 268 9.00 -6.76 -11.89
CA LYS A 268 8.41 -5.43 -11.79
C LYS A 268 9.29 -4.57 -10.89
N TRP A 269 9.68 -3.40 -11.38
CA TRP A 269 10.52 -2.45 -10.66
C TRP A 269 9.68 -1.21 -10.40
N GLU A 270 9.18 -1.09 -9.17
CA GLU A 270 8.30 0.02 -8.80
C GLU A 270 9.06 0.98 -7.88
N GLN A 271 9.41 2.11 -8.46
CA GLN A 271 9.73 3.30 -7.69
C GLN A 271 8.42 4.02 -7.45
N LEU A 272 7.89 3.98 -6.22
CA LEU A 272 6.76 4.82 -5.87
C LEU A 272 7.30 6.25 -5.73
N PRO A 273 6.88 7.21 -6.57
CA PRO A 273 7.40 8.55 -6.47
C PRO A 273 6.77 9.26 -5.25
N ALA A 274 7.58 9.99 -4.48
CA ALA A 274 7.31 10.41 -3.08
C ALA A 274 7.17 9.25 -2.05
N ALA A 275 7.53 8.03 -2.48
CA ALA A 275 7.60 6.79 -1.73
C ALA A 275 8.44 6.82 -0.44
N VAL A 276 7.75 6.71 0.69
CA VAL A 276 8.24 6.07 1.92
C VAL A 276 8.85 4.69 1.66
N SER A 277 8.54 4.01 0.54
CA SER A 277 9.14 2.74 0.13
C SER A 277 9.30 2.57 -1.39
N CYS A 278 10.17 1.66 -1.82
CA CYS A 278 10.33 1.18 -3.20
C CYS A 278 10.30 -0.36 -3.21
N ARG A 279 10.03 -0.99 -4.36
CA ARG A 279 9.98 -2.45 -4.43
C ARG A 279 10.39 -3.06 -5.77
N ILE A 280 10.93 -4.27 -5.68
CA ILE A 280 11.22 -5.15 -6.82
C ILE A 280 10.38 -6.41 -6.63
N GLU A 281 9.57 -6.77 -7.62
CA GLU A 281 8.53 -7.80 -7.48
C GLU A 281 8.65 -8.90 -8.53
N LEU A 282 8.45 -10.14 -8.08
CA LEU A 282 8.06 -11.26 -8.90
C LEU A 282 6.57 -11.54 -8.64
N GLU A 283 5.75 -11.35 -9.67
CA GLU A 283 4.30 -11.45 -9.58
C GLU A 283 3.77 -12.79 -10.13
N ARG A 284 2.71 -13.30 -9.51
CA ARG A 284 1.90 -14.41 -9.99
C ARG A 284 0.42 -14.02 -9.90
N ASP A 285 -0.22 -13.94 -11.06
CA ASP A 285 -1.65 -13.64 -11.18
C ASP A 285 -2.55 -14.80 -10.77
N GLY A 286 -3.82 -14.47 -10.50
CA GLY A 286 -4.89 -15.44 -10.24
C GLY A 286 -4.80 -16.11 -8.86
N VAL A 287 -4.11 -15.50 -7.90
CA VAL A 287 -3.91 -16.03 -6.56
C VAL A 287 -4.65 -15.19 -5.53
N ASN A 288 -5.57 -15.82 -4.79
CA ASN A 288 -6.31 -15.20 -3.70
C ASN A 288 -6.24 -16.10 -2.47
N ILE A 289 -6.17 -15.54 -1.27
CA ILE A 289 -6.16 -16.32 -0.02
C ILE A 289 -7.40 -17.21 0.16
N GLU A 290 -8.52 -16.85 -0.45
CA GLU A 290 -9.78 -17.61 -0.45
C GLU A 290 -9.79 -18.75 -1.48
N SER A 291 -8.85 -18.73 -2.44
CA SER A 291 -8.71 -19.74 -3.49
C SER A 291 -7.25 -19.91 -3.87
N LEU A 292 -6.54 -20.75 -3.11
CA LEU A 292 -5.11 -21.00 -3.26
C LEU A 292 -4.86 -22.10 -4.29
N PRO A 293 -3.97 -21.89 -5.29
CA PRO A 293 -3.45 -22.98 -6.10
C PRO A 293 -2.70 -24.00 -5.24
N GLU A 294 -2.85 -25.29 -5.54
CA GLU A 294 -2.21 -26.37 -4.77
C GLU A 294 -0.68 -26.26 -4.76
N ASP A 295 -0.08 -25.74 -5.84
CA ASP A 295 1.36 -25.59 -5.97
C ASP A 295 1.92 -24.31 -5.32
N LEU A 296 1.05 -23.41 -4.83
CA LEU A 296 1.47 -22.07 -4.41
C LEU A 296 2.53 -22.10 -3.30
N THR A 297 2.38 -22.95 -2.29
CA THR A 297 3.35 -23.02 -1.18
C THR A 297 4.73 -23.45 -1.70
N GLY A 298 4.79 -24.48 -2.55
CA GLY A 298 6.05 -24.93 -3.15
C GLY A 298 6.68 -23.86 -4.03
N TYR A 299 5.87 -23.25 -4.90
CA TYR A 299 6.28 -22.12 -5.73
C TYR A 299 6.84 -20.96 -4.89
N ALA A 300 6.12 -20.55 -3.85
CA ALA A 300 6.48 -19.40 -3.02
C ALA A 300 7.80 -19.62 -2.28
N ILE A 301 8.03 -20.84 -1.79
CA ILE A 301 9.26 -21.23 -1.10
C ILE A 301 10.46 -21.22 -2.05
N ASP A 302 10.32 -21.87 -3.21
CA ASP A 302 11.44 -22.03 -4.15
C ASP A 302 11.79 -20.72 -4.83
N LYS A 303 10.77 -19.95 -5.23
CA LYS A 303 10.99 -18.63 -5.81
C LYS A 303 11.53 -17.63 -4.80
N MET A 304 11.12 -17.65 -3.53
CA MET A 304 11.72 -16.78 -2.51
C MET A 304 13.20 -17.12 -2.29
N ALA A 305 13.55 -18.39 -2.19
CA ALA A 305 14.94 -18.79 -1.99
C ALA A 305 15.83 -18.33 -3.15
N LEU A 306 15.39 -18.53 -4.38
CA LEU A 306 16.09 -18.09 -5.60
C LEU A 306 16.16 -16.55 -5.69
N PHE A 307 15.04 -15.87 -5.48
CA PHE A 307 14.94 -14.42 -5.53
C PHE A 307 15.86 -13.76 -4.50
N ARG A 308 15.87 -14.29 -3.27
CA ARG A 308 16.74 -13.85 -2.19
C ARG A 308 18.22 -14.12 -2.51
N SER A 309 18.57 -15.31 -3.01
CA SER A 309 19.97 -15.63 -3.30
C SER A 309 20.54 -14.69 -4.36
N ILE A 310 19.81 -14.46 -5.46
CA ILE A 310 20.25 -13.58 -6.54
C ILE A 310 20.36 -12.14 -6.05
N LEU A 311 19.32 -11.59 -5.41
CA LEU A 311 19.36 -10.19 -4.98
C LEU A 311 20.44 -9.93 -3.93
N LEU A 312 20.71 -10.87 -3.02
CA LEU A 312 21.74 -10.68 -2.00
C LEU A 312 23.16 -10.53 -2.58
N GLU A 313 23.45 -11.14 -3.74
CA GLU A 313 24.72 -10.96 -4.44
C GLU A 313 24.94 -9.51 -4.88
N HIS A 314 23.85 -8.78 -5.17
CA HIS A 314 23.89 -7.39 -5.60
C HIS A 314 23.65 -6.38 -4.46
N ILE A 315 22.85 -6.73 -3.45
CA ILE A 315 22.53 -5.85 -2.32
C ILE A 315 23.79 -5.40 -1.60
N LYS A 316 24.74 -6.31 -1.31
CA LYS A 316 25.95 -5.95 -0.56
C LYS A 316 26.80 -4.87 -1.27
N PRO A 317 27.21 -5.07 -2.54
CA PRO A 317 27.89 -4.02 -3.31
C PRO A 317 27.11 -2.70 -3.36
N VAL A 318 25.79 -2.78 -3.57
CA VAL A 318 24.94 -1.58 -3.61
C VAL A 318 24.93 -0.83 -2.28
N MET A 319 24.83 -1.54 -1.15
CA MET A 319 24.90 -0.94 0.19
C MET A 319 26.25 -0.26 0.45
N ASP A 320 27.35 -0.84 -0.04
CA ASP A 320 28.68 -0.26 0.13
C ASP A 320 28.85 1.02 -0.71
N VAL A 321 28.37 1.04 -1.96
CA VAL A 321 28.34 2.23 -2.82
C VAL A 321 27.43 3.31 -2.25
N MET A 322 26.22 2.93 -1.81
CA MET A 322 25.25 3.85 -1.19
C MET A 322 25.85 4.56 0.03
N LYS A 323 26.57 3.84 0.90
CA LYS A 323 27.26 4.45 2.05
C LYS A 323 28.31 5.46 1.63
N GLN A 324 29.04 5.19 0.55
CA GLN A 324 30.02 6.13 0.01
C GLN A 324 29.30 7.37 -0.53
N GLU A 325 28.30 7.22 -1.41
CA GLU A 325 27.56 8.33 -2.01
C GLU A 325 26.93 9.25 -0.94
N LEU A 326 26.32 8.69 0.09
CA LEU A 326 25.69 9.45 1.17
C LEU A 326 26.70 10.07 2.15
N SER A 327 27.91 9.52 2.28
CA SER A 327 28.97 10.12 3.10
C SER A 327 29.62 11.35 2.46
N PHE A 328 29.42 11.56 1.15
CA PHE A 328 29.93 12.72 0.41
C PHE A 328 28.88 13.83 0.20
N SER A 329 27.64 13.64 0.67
CA SER A 329 26.66 14.72 0.74
C SER A 329 26.97 15.62 1.94
N PRO A 330 27.40 16.89 1.75
CA PRO A 330 27.62 17.82 2.86
C PRO A 330 26.29 18.12 3.55
N GLU A 331 26.29 18.14 4.89
CA GLU A 331 25.18 18.61 5.73
C GLU A 331 24.70 20.03 5.36
#